data_AF-A0AA46ZX57-F1
#
_entry.id   AF-A0AA46ZX57-F1
#
_cell.length_a   1.000
_cell.length_b   1.000
_cell.length_c   1.000
_cell.angle_alpha   90.00
_cell.angle_beta   90.00
_cell.angle_gamma   90.00
#
_symmetry.space_group_name_H-M   'P 1'
#
loop_
_entity.id
_entity.type
_entity.pdbx_description
1 polymer ?
#
loop_
_entity_poly.entity_id
_entity_poly.type
_entity_poly.pdbx_seq_one_letter_code
_entity_poly.pdbx_strand_id
1 'polypeptide(L)'
;MGPQLFTPYGGITVMLPAALVIAAWLWTARSKRSALLWMATLFVAYSMVVISKVLFKGWGVAIESLGIYVLSGHAMNTCLILTVALSLLARQYDQRLRWPGALTGLLLGWLYSVFCVAPFIHPLAEAVAGALLGSTAACLFLLGLEQHATRRIPSSAVLVGLLFIAISSTTTKYNAERLLDRISVKISGSERAFKQPDWRAPAEPL
;
A
#
# COMPACT_ATOMS: atom_id res chain seq x y z
N MET A 1 22.49 10.69 3.37
CA MET A 1 21.40 10.39 2.42
C MET A 1 20.08 10.77 3.08
N GLY A 2 19.26 11.62 2.44
CA GLY A 2 18.00 12.11 3.02
C GLY A 2 16.82 11.15 2.84
N PRO A 3 15.76 11.25 3.67
CA PRO A 3 14.59 10.35 3.63
C PRO A 3 13.84 10.38 2.29
N GLN A 4 13.96 11.46 1.51
CA GLN A 4 13.36 11.56 0.17
C GLN A 4 13.78 10.43 -0.80
N LEU A 5 14.96 9.82 -0.63
CA LEU A 5 15.42 8.70 -1.47
C LEU A 5 14.53 7.45 -1.35
N PHE A 6 13.84 7.29 -0.22
CA PHE A 6 13.01 6.11 0.04
C PHE A 6 11.57 6.28 -0.46
N THR A 7 11.12 7.49 -0.75
CA THR A 7 9.75 7.80 -1.22
C THR A 7 9.25 6.99 -2.43
N PRO A 8 10.09 6.55 -3.39
CA PRO A 8 9.59 5.76 -4.52
C PRO A 8 9.25 4.31 -4.15
N TYR A 9 9.85 3.78 -3.08
CA TYR A 9 9.71 2.36 -2.73
C TYR A 9 8.32 2.00 -2.21
N GLY A 10 7.57 2.95 -1.66
CA GLY A 10 6.16 2.75 -1.29
C GLY A 10 5.20 2.81 -2.48
N GLY A 11 5.71 3.15 -3.66
CA GLY A 11 4.93 3.26 -4.88
C GLY A 11 4.49 1.90 -5.43
N ILE A 12 3.48 1.94 -6.30
CA ILE A 12 2.90 0.74 -6.91
C ILE A 12 3.93 -0.06 -7.72
N THR A 13 4.97 0.59 -8.26
CA THR A 13 6.03 -0.07 -9.04
C THR A 13 6.87 -1.07 -8.26
N VAL A 14 7.00 -0.90 -6.95
CA VAL A 14 7.73 -1.83 -6.08
C VAL A 14 6.76 -2.69 -5.28
N MET A 15 5.69 -2.07 -4.79
CA MET A 15 4.76 -2.73 -3.88
C MET A 15 3.82 -3.70 -4.59
N LEU A 16 3.45 -3.47 -5.87
CA LEU A 16 2.66 -4.42 -6.64
C LEU A 16 3.47 -5.69 -6.98
N PRO A 17 4.72 -5.62 -7.48
CA PRO A 17 5.58 -6.79 -7.58
C PRO A 17 5.75 -7.55 -6.26
N ALA A 18 5.95 -6.85 -5.15
CA ALA A 18 6.01 -7.48 -3.84
C ALA A 18 4.70 -8.20 -3.47
N ALA A 19 3.55 -7.61 -3.78
CA ALA A 19 2.25 -8.24 -3.57
C ALA A 19 2.08 -9.53 -4.39
N LEU A 20 2.57 -9.55 -5.64
CA LEU A 20 2.55 -10.73 -6.51
C LEU A 20 3.48 -11.83 -5.99
N VAL A 21 4.66 -11.47 -5.50
CA VAL A 21 5.60 -12.42 -4.87
C VAL A 21 4.94 -13.07 -3.64
N ILE A 22 4.27 -12.29 -2.79
CA ILE A 22 3.51 -12.82 -1.65
C ILE A 22 2.41 -13.78 -2.13
N ALA A 23 1.67 -13.43 -3.18
CA ALA A 23 0.65 -14.30 -3.75
C ALA A 23 1.22 -15.64 -4.20
N ALA A 24 2.38 -15.62 -4.89
CA ALA A 24 3.08 -16.82 -5.34
C ALA A 24 3.58 -17.68 -4.15
N TRP A 25 4.14 -17.05 -3.12
CA TRP A 25 4.54 -17.74 -1.89
C TRP A 25 3.35 -18.42 -1.20
N LEU A 26 2.21 -17.73 -1.09
CA LEU A 26 1.00 -18.29 -0.48
C LEU A 26 0.42 -19.44 -1.31
N TRP A 27 0.43 -19.31 -2.63
CA TRP A 27 -0.05 -20.35 -3.54
C TRP A 27 0.78 -21.64 -3.42
N THR A 28 2.11 -21.49 -3.33
CA THR A 28 3.06 -22.62 -3.36
C THR A 28 3.29 -23.25 -1.97
N ALA A 29 3.38 -22.44 -0.91
CA ALA A 29 3.76 -22.89 0.43
C ALA A 29 2.59 -22.99 1.42
N ARG A 30 1.38 -22.55 1.05
CA ARG A 30 0.21 -22.61 1.94
C ARG A 30 -0.96 -23.31 1.27
N SER A 31 -1.79 -22.56 0.57
CA SER A 31 -3.00 -23.05 -0.08
C SER A 31 -3.54 -22.03 -1.06
N LYS A 32 -4.31 -22.51 -2.05
CA LYS A 32 -5.05 -21.62 -2.97
C LYS A 32 -6.00 -20.68 -2.22
N ARG A 33 -6.59 -21.12 -1.10
CA ARG A 33 -7.45 -20.29 -0.26
C ARG A 33 -6.70 -19.12 0.35
N SER A 34 -5.49 -19.33 0.86
CA SER A 34 -4.65 -18.26 1.41
C SER A 34 -4.26 -17.24 0.34
N ALA A 35 -3.95 -17.70 -0.88
CA ALA A 35 -3.69 -16.82 -2.01
C ALA A 35 -4.94 -16.03 -2.44
N LEU A 36 -6.13 -16.66 -2.45
CA LEU A 36 -7.40 -15.97 -2.74
C LEU A 36 -7.75 -14.93 -1.67
N LEU A 37 -7.55 -15.24 -0.38
CA LEU A 37 -7.73 -14.29 0.72
C LEU A 37 -6.79 -13.09 0.57
N TRP A 38 -5.55 -13.32 0.14
CA TRP A 38 -4.60 -12.25 -0.15
C TRP A 38 -5.06 -11.38 -1.31
N MET A 39 -5.48 -11.99 -2.43
CA MET A 39 -6.00 -11.27 -3.58
C MET A 39 -7.26 -10.46 -3.24
N ALA A 40 -8.16 -11.01 -2.42
CA ALA A 40 -9.34 -10.30 -1.92
C ALA A 40 -8.94 -9.11 -1.04
N THR A 41 -7.97 -9.29 -0.14
CA THR A 41 -7.44 -8.22 0.73
C THR A 41 -6.85 -7.09 -0.10
N LEU A 42 -6.01 -7.41 -1.09
CA LEU A 42 -5.46 -6.43 -2.02
C LEU A 42 -6.58 -5.72 -2.78
N PHE A 43 -7.51 -6.47 -3.37
CA PHE A 43 -8.61 -5.90 -4.16
C PHE A 43 -9.42 -4.89 -3.34
N VAL A 44 -9.80 -5.23 -2.11
CA VAL A 44 -10.54 -4.32 -1.22
C VAL A 44 -9.72 -3.08 -0.87
N ALA A 45 -8.48 -3.26 -0.41
CA ALA A 45 -7.63 -2.13 0.00
C ALA A 45 -7.34 -1.17 -1.15
N TYR A 46 -6.95 -1.69 -2.32
CA TYR A 46 -6.72 -0.88 -3.51
C TYR A 46 -8.00 -0.22 -4.01
N SER A 47 -9.15 -0.91 -3.97
CA SER A 47 -10.43 -0.32 -4.37
C SER A 47 -10.81 0.86 -3.47
N MET A 48 -10.62 0.76 -2.16
CA MET A 48 -10.86 1.88 -1.25
C MET A 48 -9.99 3.11 -1.58
N VAL A 49 -8.70 2.89 -1.87
CA VAL A 49 -7.80 3.98 -2.31
C VAL A 49 -8.25 4.59 -3.64
N VAL A 50 -8.55 3.76 -4.64
CA VAL A 50 -9.00 4.22 -5.96
C VAL A 50 -10.32 4.96 -5.86
N ILE A 51 -11.31 4.43 -5.15
CA ILE A 51 -12.61 5.06 -4.94
C ILE A 51 -12.44 6.40 -4.24
N SER A 52 -11.60 6.51 -3.20
CA SER A 52 -11.33 7.80 -2.54
C SER A 52 -10.76 8.83 -3.52
N LYS A 53 -9.83 8.42 -4.40
CA LYS A 53 -9.26 9.27 -5.44
C LYS A 53 -10.27 9.68 -6.49
N VAL A 54 -11.12 8.76 -6.93
CA VAL A 54 -12.14 9.03 -7.95
C VAL A 54 -13.23 9.94 -7.40
N LEU A 55 -13.70 9.71 -6.17
CA LEU A 55 -14.69 10.55 -5.50
C LEU A 55 -14.19 11.99 -5.36
N PHE A 56 -12.93 12.16 -4.95
CA PHE A 56 -12.34 13.49 -4.86
C PHE A 56 -12.10 14.12 -6.24
N LYS A 57 -11.43 13.41 -7.16
CA LYS A 57 -11.07 13.96 -8.48
C LYS A 57 -12.27 14.23 -9.39
N GLY A 58 -13.36 13.47 -9.22
CA GLY A 58 -14.57 13.60 -10.02
C GLY A 58 -15.63 14.49 -9.39
N TRP A 59 -15.84 14.40 -8.07
CA TRP A 59 -16.95 15.07 -7.37
C TRP A 59 -16.51 16.01 -6.24
N GLY A 60 -15.20 16.18 -6.00
CA GLY A 60 -14.69 17.05 -4.94
C GLY A 60 -14.97 16.55 -3.52
N VAL A 61 -15.44 15.31 -3.35
CA VAL A 61 -15.77 14.76 -2.02
C VAL A 61 -14.50 14.66 -1.18
N ALA A 62 -14.48 15.40 -0.06
CA ALA A 62 -13.38 15.44 0.89
C ALA A 62 -13.94 15.48 2.32
N ILE A 63 -13.15 14.97 3.27
CA ILE A 63 -13.42 15.08 4.70
C ILE A 63 -12.61 16.28 5.22
N GLU A 64 -13.21 17.46 5.14
CA GLU A 64 -12.59 18.73 5.52
C GLU A 64 -12.18 18.77 7.00
N SER A 65 -13.02 18.23 7.90
CA SER A 65 -12.76 18.21 9.35
C SER A 65 -11.49 17.46 9.75
N LEU A 66 -11.05 16.48 8.95
CA LEU A 66 -9.81 15.74 9.16
C LEU A 66 -8.71 16.14 8.18
N GLY A 67 -9.02 17.04 7.25
CA GLY A 67 -8.18 17.38 6.12
C GLY A 67 -7.78 16.18 5.26
N ILE A 68 -8.72 15.28 4.95
CA ILE A 68 -8.46 14.11 4.11
C ILE A 68 -9.33 14.22 2.88
N TYR A 69 -8.73 14.39 1.70
CA TYR A 69 -9.47 14.24 0.45
C TYR A 69 -9.19 12.92 -0.26
N VAL A 70 -8.00 12.34 -0.04
CA VAL A 70 -7.58 11.09 -0.68
C VAL A 70 -6.87 10.21 0.33
N LEU A 71 -7.07 8.89 0.21
CA LEU A 71 -6.28 7.93 0.96
C LEU A 71 -4.91 7.72 0.30
N SER A 72 -3.84 7.82 1.07
CA SER A 72 -2.48 7.63 0.55
C SER A 72 -2.21 6.17 0.21
N GLY A 73 -2.11 5.87 -1.08
CA GLY A 73 -1.73 4.54 -1.58
C GLY A 73 -0.32 4.12 -1.17
N HIS A 74 0.62 5.07 -1.02
CA HIS A 74 2.00 4.77 -0.60
C HIS A 74 2.06 4.31 0.85
N ALA A 75 1.36 5.02 1.75
CA ALA A 75 1.27 4.65 3.15
C ALA A 75 0.51 3.32 3.33
N MET A 76 -0.61 3.15 2.60
CA MET A 76 -1.37 1.91 2.60
C MET A 76 -0.51 0.71 2.15
N ASN A 77 0.18 0.85 1.01
CA ASN A 77 1.02 -0.22 0.47
C ASN A 77 2.13 -0.63 1.43
N THR A 78 2.87 0.34 1.96
CA THR A 78 4.01 0.04 2.83
C THR A 78 3.57 -0.64 4.13
N CYS A 79 2.52 -0.12 4.78
CA CYS A 79 1.96 -0.75 5.97
C CYS A 79 1.39 -2.15 5.69
N LEU A 80 0.74 -2.36 4.54
CA LEU A 80 0.18 -3.66 4.18
C LEU A 80 1.27 -4.69 3.86
N ILE A 81 2.13 -4.36 2.88
CA ILE A 81 3.07 -5.29 2.28
C ILE A 81 4.20 -5.63 3.26
N LEU A 82 4.80 -4.64 3.96
CA LEU A 82 5.91 -4.92 4.89
C LEU A 82 5.46 -5.77 6.06
N THR A 83 4.30 -5.47 6.65
CA THR A 83 3.71 -6.24 7.75
C THR A 83 3.51 -7.70 7.36
N VAL A 84 2.91 -7.95 6.20
CA VAL A 84 2.64 -9.32 5.73
C VAL A 84 3.94 -10.02 5.33
N ALA A 85 4.81 -9.37 4.55
CA ALA A 85 6.06 -9.96 4.09
C ALA A 85 6.97 -10.35 5.27
N LEU A 86 7.18 -9.45 6.23
CA LEU A 86 8.03 -9.72 7.38
C LEU A 86 7.43 -10.78 8.30
N SER A 87 6.10 -10.82 8.46
CA SER A 87 5.44 -11.94 9.17
C SER A 87 5.69 -13.28 8.46
N LEU A 88 5.54 -13.33 7.14
CA LEU A 88 5.73 -14.56 6.34
C LEU A 88 7.17 -15.05 6.35
N LEU A 89 8.14 -14.14 6.26
CA LEU A 89 9.57 -14.44 6.32
C LEU A 89 9.96 -14.91 7.74
N ALA A 90 9.48 -14.25 8.79
CA ALA A 90 9.75 -14.63 10.17
C ALA A 90 9.27 -16.06 10.48
N ARG A 91 8.10 -16.46 9.95
CA ARG A 91 7.57 -17.83 10.06
C ARG A 91 8.44 -18.90 9.42
N GLN A 92 9.31 -18.54 8.46
CA GLN A 92 10.24 -19.49 7.86
C GLN A 92 11.31 -19.94 8.84
N TYR A 93 11.71 -19.04 9.74
CA TYR A 93 12.68 -19.31 10.79
C TYR A 93 12.03 -19.97 12.00
N ASP A 94 11.02 -19.32 12.58
CA ASP A 94 10.24 -19.82 13.70
C ASP A 94 8.81 -19.27 13.64
N GLN A 95 7.81 -20.15 13.74
CA GLN A 95 6.40 -19.78 13.78
C GLN A 95 6.07 -18.79 14.90
N ARG A 96 6.81 -18.81 16.02
CA ARG A 96 6.65 -17.89 17.15
C ARG A 96 6.98 -16.45 16.76
N LEU A 97 7.86 -16.24 15.77
CA LEU A 97 8.28 -14.92 15.31
C LEU A 97 7.27 -14.25 14.36
N ARG A 98 6.14 -14.89 14.05
CA ARG A 98 5.12 -14.36 13.13
C ARG A 98 4.59 -12.97 13.51
N TRP A 99 4.33 -12.75 14.81
CA TRP A 99 3.79 -11.50 15.33
C TRP A 99 4.87 -10.45 15.55
N PRO A 100 6.05 -10.79 16.10
CA PRO A 100 7.21 -9.89 16.06
C PRO A 100 7.53 -9.39 14.65
N GLY A 101 7.56 -10.28 13.65
CA GLY A 101 7.79 -9.89 12.25
C GLY A 101 6.71 -8.95 11.70
N ALA A 102 5.44 -9.22 12.01
CA ALA A 102 4.34 -8.34 11.65
C ALA A 102 4.47 -6.96 12.31
N LEU A 103 4.79 -6.91 13.61
CA LEU A 103 4.96 -5.67 14.36
C LEU A 103 6.12 -4.84 13.80
N THR A 104 7.25 -5.47 13.48
CA THR A 104 8.37 -4.80 12.83
C THR A 104 7.95 -4.20 11.49
N GLY A 105 7.20 -4.94 10.67
CA GLY A 105 6.69 -4.41 9.40
C GLY A 105 5.71 -3.26 9.56
N LEU A 106 4.84 -3.31 10.58
CA LEU A 106 3.96 -2.19 10.92
C LEU A 106 4.77 -0.96 11.32
N LEU A 107 5.72 -1.10 12.24
CA LEU A 107 6.56 0.00 12.70
C LEU A 107 7.31 0.65 11.53
N LEU A 108 7.93 -0.16 10.67
CA LEU A 108 8.63 0.35 9.49
C LEU A 108 7.68 1.06 8.51
N GLY A 109 6.49 0.50 8.28
CA GLY A 109 5.46 1.12 7.43
C GLY A 109 4.96 2.46 7.98
N TRP A 110 4.75 2.55 9.29
CA TRP A 110 4.34 3.79 9.96
C TRP A 110 5.44 4.84 9.95
N LEU A 111 6.68 4.47 10.26
CA LEU A 111 7.84 5.35 10.15
C LEU A 111 7.97 5.89 8.72
N TYR A 112 7.84 5.03 7.72
CA TYR A 112 7.84 5.45 6.32
C TYR A 112 6.70 6.42 6.01
N SER A 113 5.50 6.15 6.52
CA SER A 113 4.33 7.00 6.30
C SER A 113 4.51 8.39 6.90
N VAL A 114 5.08 8.49 8.10
CA VAL A 114 5.30 9.77 8.80
C VAL A 114 6.50 10.53 8.24
N PHE A 115 7.61 9.85 7.94
CA PHE A 115 8.88 10.52 7.60
C PHE A 115 9.17 10.60 6.10
N CYS A 116 8.50 9.81 5.27
CA CYS A 116 8.65 9.82 3.81
C CYS A 116 7.37 10.24 3.09
N VAL A 117 6.21 9.72 3.49
CA VAL A 117 4.96 10.04 2.77
C VAL A 117 4.44 11.43 3.16
N ALA A 118 4.34 11.71 4.47
CA ALA A 118 3.81 12.99 4.96
C ALA A 118 4.56 14.23 4.45
N PRO A 119 5.91 14.25 4.41
CA PRO A 119 6.65 15.45 4.01
C PRO A 119 6.80 15.61 2.50
N PHE A 120 6.68 14.53 1.71
CA PHE A 120 7.10 14.54 0.31
C PHE A 120 6.04 14.08 -0.70
N ILE A 121 4.91 13.49 -0.25
CA ILE A 121 3.93 12.88 -1.16
C ILE A 121 2.50 13.35 -0.86
N HIS A 122 2.01 13.10 0.36
CA HIS A 122 0.64 13.39 0.78
C HIS A 122 0.67 14.08 2.15
N PRO A 123 -0.25 14.99 2.47
CA PRO A 123 -0.35 15.56 3.82
C PRO A 123 -0.47 14.48 4.90
N LEU A 124 -0.04 14.81 6.12
CA LEU A 124 0.03 13.87 7.25
C LEU A 124 -1.28 13.10 7.47
N ALA A 125 -2.43 13.78 7.45
CA ALA A 125 -3.72 13.13 7.67
C ALA A 125 -4.03 12.05 6.61
N GLU A 126 -3.71 12.31 5.34
CA GLU A 126 -3.89 11.35 4.24
C GLU A 126 -2.90 10.18 4.34
N ALA A 127 -1.66 10.47 4.76
CA ALA A 127 -0.65 9.46 5.04
C ALA A 127 -1.08 8.54 6.19
N VAL A 128 -1.57 9.11 7.30
CA VAL A 128 -2.10 8.37 8.46
C VAL A 128 -3.32 7.54 8.07
N ALA A 129 -4.26 8.10 7.31
CA ALA A 129 -5.44 7.37 6.85
C ALA A 129 -5.08 6.19 5.94
N GLY A 130 -4.13 6.40 5.01
CA GLY A 130 -3.57 5.31 4.19
C GLY A 130 -2.89 4.24 5.03
N ALA A 131 -2.04 4.63 5.99
CA ALA A 131 -1.36 3.71 6.89
C ALA A 131 -2.34 2.86 7.70
N LEU A 132 -3.38 3.47 8.29
CA LEU A 132 -4.44 2.78 9.03
C LEU A 132 -5.18 1.75 8.16
N LEU A 133 -5.53 2.12 6.93
CA LEU A 133 -6.16 1.20 5.98
C LEU A 133 -5.24 -0.01 5.71
N GLY A 134 -3.96 0.24 5.41
CA GLY A 134 -2.97 -0.81 5.15
C GLY A 134 -2.73 -1.73 6.35
N SER A 135 -2.58 -1.15 7.56
CA SER A 135 -2.43 -1.89 8.81
C SER A 135 -3.64 -2.77 9.10
N THR A 136 -4.85 -2.22 8.94
CA THR A 136 -6.09 -2.97 9.17
C THR A 136 -6.21 -4.15 8.21
N ALA A 137 -5.98 -3.91 6.91
CA ALA A 137 -5.97 -4.96 5.90
C ALA A 137 -4.93 -6.06 6.20
N ALA A 138 -3.71 -5.67 6.62
CA ALA A 138 -2.66 -6.62 6.99
C ALA A 138 -3.05 -7.47 8.20
N CYS A 139 -3.57 -6.84 9.26
CA CYS A 139 -4.01 -7.53 10.46
C CYS A 139 -5.13 -8.53 10.16
N LEU A 140 -6.18 -8.11 9.44
CA LEU A 140 -7.29 -8.98 9.05
C LEU A 140 -6.80 -10.17 8.21
N PHE A 141 -5.92 -9.92 7.23
CA PHE A 141 -5.33 -10.98 6.43
C PHE A 141 -4.51 -11.97 7.27
N LEU A 142 -3.61 -11.48 8.14
CA LEU A 142 -2.77 -12.34 8.97
C LEU A 142 -3.59 -13.15 9.97
N LEU A 143 -4.66 -12.57 10.54
CA LEU A 143 -5.60 -13.29 11.39
C LEU A 143 -6.33 -14.40 10.63
N GLY A 144 -6.81 -14.13 9.41
CA GLY A 144 -7.42 -15.15 8.55
C GLY A 144 -6.43 -16.22 8.06
N LEU A 145 -5.15 -15.86 7.95
CA LEU A 145 -4.08 -16.79 7.56
C LEU A 145 -3.78 -17.84 8.63
N GLU A 146 -4.05 -17.57 9.92
CA GLU A 146 -3.83 -18.51 11.02
C GLU A 146 -4.67 -19.79 10.90
N GLN A 147 -5.80 -19.73 10.21
CA GLN A 147 -6.71 -20.87 10.05
C GLN A 147 -6.22 -21.92 9.04
N HIS A 148 -5.08 -21.68 8.38
CA HIS A 148 -4.56 -22.53 7.32
C HIS A 148 -3.27 -23.22 7.74
N ALA A 149 -3.05 -24.47 7.30
CA ALA A 149 -1.82 -25.23 7.57
C ALA A 149 -0.58 -24.55 6.96
N THR A 150 0.58 -24.68 7.62
CA THR A 150 1.86 -24.08 7.22
C THR A 150 2.78 -25.08 6.54
N ARG A 151 3.27 -24.78 5.34
CA ARG A 151 4.53 -25.35 4.81
C ARG A 151 5.57 -24.24 4.70
N ARG A 152 6.85 -24.61 4.82
CA ARG A 152 7.95 -23.68 4.56
C ARG A 152 8.01 -23.33 3.07
N ILE A 153 8.25 -22.06 2.78
CA ILE A 153 8.59 -21.55 1.46
C ILE A 153 10.02 -22.01 1.17
N PRO A 154 10.32 -22.61 0.01
CA PRO A 154 11.68 -23.01 -0.32
C PRO A 154 12.58 -21.77 -0.42
N SER A 155 13.80 -21.85 0.09
CA SER A 155 14.75 -20.72 0.15
C SER A 155 15.03 -20.09 -1.22
N SER A 156 15.02 -20.91 -2.28
CA SER A 156 15.15 -20.43 -3.66
C SER A 156 13.98 -19.53 -4.07
N ALA A 157 12.74 -19.85 -3.69
CA ALA A 157 11.59 -19.01 -3.99
C ALA A 157 11.59 -17.70 -3.18
N VAL A 158 12.14 -17.71 -1.95
CA VAL A 158 12.37 -16.48 -1.18
C VAL A 158 13.39 -15.60 -1.89
N LEU A 159 14.54 -16.16 -2.28
CA LEU A 159 15.60 -15.43 -2.98
C LEU A 159 15.11 -14.85 -4.31
N VAL A 160 14.45 -15.65 -5.14
CA VAL A 160 13.88 -15.21 -6.42
C VAL A 160 12.86 -14.09 -6.21
N GLY A 161 12.00 -14.21 -5.18
CA GLY A 161 11.03 -13.17 -4.85
C GLY A 161 11.70 -11.85 -4.45
N LEU A 162 12.72 -11.89 -3.60
CA LEU A 162 13.47 -10.71 -3.19
C LEU A 162 14.22 -10.06 -4.35
N LEU A 163 14.86 -10.87 -5.21
CA LEU A 163 15.53 -10.38 -6.41
C LEU A 163 14.55 -9.72 -7.38
N PHE A 164 13.37 -10.31 -7.57
CA PHE A 164 12.32 -9.74 -8.43
C PHE A 164 11.84 -8.37 -7.92
N ILE A 165 11.66 -8.22 -6.61
CA ILE A 165 11.32 -6.94 -5.97
C ILE A 165 12.47 -5.93 -6.15
N ALA A 166 13.72 -6.35 -5.95
CA ALA A 166 14.89 -5.51 -6.12
C ALA A 166 15.04 -4.99 -7.56
N ILE A 167 14.88 -5.87 -8.56
CA ILE A 167 14.89 -5.50 -9.98
C ILE A 167 13.72 -4.56 -10.29
N SER A 168 12.54 -4.80 -9.73
CA SER A 168 11.39 -3.91 -9.93
C SER A 168 11.68 -2.50 -9.43
N SER A 169 12.49 -2.35 -8.39
CA SER A 169 12.88 -1.04 -7.85
C SER A 169 13.80 -0.22 -8.76
N THR A 170 14.44 -0.86 -9.75
CA THR A 170 15.28 -0.18 -10.75
C THR A 170 14.51 0.18 -12.02
N THR A 171 13.26 -0.24 -12.17
CA THR A 171 12.45 0.02 -13.37
C THR A 171 11.85 1.43 -13.39
N THR A 172 11.57 1.95 -14.58
CA THR A 172 10.96 3.27 -14.78
C THR A 172 9.63 3.36 -14.04
N LYS A 173 9.46 4.44 -13.25
CA LYS A 173 8.28 4.67 -12.42
C LYS A 173 7.01 4.72 -13.28
N TYR A 174 6.09 3.79 -13.04
CA TYR A 174 4.78 3.76 -13.67
C TYR A 174 3.91 4.87 -13.10
N ASN A 175 3.42 5.75 -13.95
CA ASN A 175 2.73 6.96 -13.54
C ASN A 175 1.23 6.69 -13.34
N ALA A 176 0.89 5.87 -12.32
CA ALA A 176 -0.48 5.47 -12.01
C ALA A 176 -1.42 6.66 -11.78
N GLU A 177 -0.88 7.80 -11.34
CA GLU A 177 -1.63 9.05 -11.20
C GLU A 177 -2.17 9.57 -12.52
N ARG A 178 -1.38 9.51 -13.61
CA ARG A 178 -1.83 9.91 -14.95
C ARG A 178 -2.93 8.99 -15.51
N LEU A 179 -2.94 7.72 -15.11
CA LEU A 179 -4.01 6.80 -15.47
C LEU A 179 -5.29 7.12 -14.70
N LEU A 180 -5.16 7.37 -13.40
CA LEU A 180 -6.28 7.78 -12.54
C LEU A 180 -6.89 9.12 -12.97
N ASP A 181 -6.08 10.08 -13.41
CA ASP A 181 -6.58 11.36 -13.95
C ASP A 181 -7.45 11.13 -15.19
N ARG A 182 -7.00 10.30 -16.13
CA ARG A 182 -7.77 9.99 -17.34
C ARG A 182 -9.08 9.27 -17.04
N ILE A 183 -9.05 8.30 -16.12
CA ILE A 183 -10.26 7.57 -15.73
C ILE A 183 -11.25 8.51 -15.02
N SER A 184 -10.75 9.35 -14.09
CA SER A 184 -11.61 10.26 -13.32
C SER A 184 -12.27 11.31 -14.22
N VAL A 185 -11.53 11.92 -15.15
CA VAL A 185 -12.08 12.87 -16.14
C VAL A 185 -13.13 12.21 -17.03
N LYS A 186 -12.85 10.98 -17.49
CA LYS A 186 -13.77 10.25 -18.38
C LYS A 186 -15.07 9.83 -17.69
N ILE A 187 -15.01 9.45 -16.41
CA ILE A 187 -16.18 9.01 -15.65
C ILE A 187 -17.01 10.19 -15.13
N SER A 188 -16.36 11.26 -14.67
CA SER A 188 -17.05 12.43 -14.09
C SER A 188 -17.63 13.38 -15.14
N GLY A 189 -17.11 13.37 -16.36
CA GLY A 189 -17.45 14.35 -17.39
C GLY A 189 -16.89 15.76 -17.12
N SER A 190 -16.02 15.92 -16.11
CA SER A 190 -15.37 17.19 -15.78
C SER A 190 -14.39 17.62 -16.87
N GLU A 191 -14.24 18.92 -17.15
CA GLU A 191 -13.21 19.40 -18.08
C GLU A 191 -11.78 19.12 -17.59
N ARG A 192 -11.55 19.08 -16.27
CA ARG A 192 -10.26 18.79 -15.63
C ARG A 192 -10.47 18.09 -14.29
N ALA A 193 -9.58 17.16 -13.94
CA ALA A 193 -9.59 16.52 -12.62
C ALA A 193 -9.29 17.52 -11.51
N PHE A 194 -10.05 17.47 -10.41
CA PHE A 194 -9.76 18.26 -9.21
C PHE A 194 -8.38 17.89 -8.65
N LYS A 195 -7.52 18.90 -8.45
CA LYS A 195 -6.14 18.70 -7.98
C LYS A 195 -5.98 18.93 -6.48
N GLN A 196 -6.76 19.84 -5.90
CA GLN A 196 -6.70 20.29 -4.51
C GLN A 196 -8.06 20.90 -4.13
N PRO A 197 -8.53 20.73 -2.88
CA PRO A 197 -9.78 21.35 -2.46
C PRO A 197 -9.61 22.84 -2.17
N ASP A 198 -10.69 23.60 -2.32
CA ASP A 198 -10.69 25.07 -2.23
C ASP A 198 -10.21 25.59 -0.87
N TRP A 199 -10.53 24.89 0.23
CA TRP A 199 -10.08 25.24 1.58
C TRP A 199 -8.57 25.05 1.82
N ARG A 200 -7.84 24.46 0.87
CA ARG A 200 -6.36 24.42 0.86
C ARG A 200 -5.75 25.40 -0.12
N ALA A 201 -6.52 25.99 -1.03
CA ALA A 201 -5.96 27.04 -1.89
C ALA A 201 -5.50 28.20 -0.99
N PRO A 202 -4.31 28.78 -1.21
CA PRO A 202 -3.95 29.99 -0.49
C PRO A 202 -5.05 31.01 -0.76
N ALA A 203 -5.65 31.56 0.30
CA ALA A 203 -6.61 32.64 0.17
C ALA A 203 -5.98 33.71 -0.72
N GLU A 204 -6.66 34.13 -1.79
CA GLU A 204 -6.20 35.29 -2.55
C GLU A 204 -6.03 36.44 -1.54
N PRO A 205 -4.84 37.08 -1.49
CA PRO A 205 -4.70 38.26 -0.67
C PRO A 205 -5.70 39.30 -1.19
N LEU A 206 -6.63 39.69 -0.31
CA LEU A 206 -7.57 40.79 -0.52
C LEU A 206 -6.84 42.08 -0.88
#